data_AF-A0A550GAL0-F1
#
_entry.id   AF-A0A550GAL0-F1
#
_cell.length_a   1.000
_cell.length_b   1.000
_cell.length_c   1.000
_cell.angle_alpha   90.00
_cell.angle_beta   90.00
_cell.angle_gamma   90.00
#
_symmetry.space_group_name_H-M   'P 1'
#
loop_
_entity.id
_entity.type
_entity.pdbx_description
1 polymer ?
#
loop_
_entity_poly.entity_id
_entity_poly.type
_entity_poly.pdbx_seq_one_letter_code
_entity_poly.pdbx_strand_id
1 'polypeptide(L)'
;KDMLTKSTVKTGLFKRRVIHVARRFGALKKWADFSNVSLQKVVTSFEGTPIYEEGLKEVFSKDLDADNLVHVLKMIHDGEVELQAVETCGYATPVARVGIERVSMKTDLIPPERMRAVLVESAKARLLNETGNFICTNCWSYSEMIRINDLPDKPKCPRCGSNSLGLLKVEEERALSLVDKKGEKLVKSEEKLRGFAVETAELTARYGKPAAVGLSARKVTSKDIASVLQKEPKLTDKFYELVLEVERKTLSKRFS
;
A
#
# COMPACT_ATOMS: atom_id res chain seq x y z
N LYS A 1 -16.68 8.65 -31.14
CA LYS A 1 -15.55 9.62 -31.10
C LYS A 1 -15.82 10.79 -30.15
N ASP A 2 -16.93 11.53 -30.27
CA ASP A 2 -17.24 12.66 -29.36
C ASP A 2 -17.24 12.28 -27.85
N MET A 3 -17.87 11.15 -27.49
CA MET A 3 -17.88 10.65 -26.11
C MET A 3 -16.47 10.33 -25.57
N LEU A 4 -15.60 9.76 -26.41
CA LEU A 4 -14.22 9.48 -26.05
C LEU A 4 -13.46 10.78 -25.80
N THR A 5 -13.60 11.77 -26.69
CA THR A 5 -12.97 13.09 -26.53
C THR A 5 -13.40 13.76 -25.23
N LYS A 6 -14.70 13.84 -24.95
CA LYS A 6 -15.24 14.44 -23.71
C LYS A 6 -14.74 13.75 -22.44
N SER A 7 -14.50 12.45 -22.51
CA SER A 7 -13.99 11.67 -21.38
C SER A 7 -12.49 11.87 -21.21
N THR A 8 -11.73 11.81 -22.31
CA THR A 8 -10.27 12.00 -22.35
C THR A 8 -9.84 13.33 -21.74
N VAL A 9 -10.55 14.42 -22.04
CA VAL A 9 -10.20 15.78 -21.56
C VAL A 9 -10.20 15.87 -20.03
N LYS A 10 -10.99 15.05 -19.35
CA LYS A 10 -11.08 15.05 -17.88
C LYS A 10 -9.94 14.29 -17.20
N THR A 11 -9.26 13.40 -17.94
CA THR A 11 -8.24 12.49 -17.40
C THR A 11 -6.93 13.20 -17.06
N GLY A 12 -6.20 12.68 -16.06
CA GLY A 12 -4.83 13.13 -15.78
C GLY A 12 -3.86 12.96 -16.95
N LEU A 13 -4.10 11.95 -17.80
CA LEU A 13 -3.31 11.67 -19.01
C LEU A 13 -3.33 12.85 -19.99
N PHE A 14 -4.53 13.33 -20.33
CA PHE A 14 -4.67 14.47 -21.25
C PHE A 14 -4.02 15.73 -20.70
N LYS A 15 -4.23 16.03 -19.40
CA LYS A 15 -3.63 17.21 -18.75
C LYS A 15 -2.11 17.18 -18.86
N ARG A 16 -1.49 16.01 -18.64
CA ARG A 16 -0.05 15.82 -18.79
C ARG A 16 0.42 16.05 -20.22
N ARG A 17 -0.31 15.55 -21.22
CA ARG A 17 0.02 15.75 -22.64
C ARG A 17 -0.05 17.21 -23.04
N VAL A 18 -1.10 17.92 -22.65
CA VAL A 18 -1.23 19.37 -22.92
C VAL A 18 -0.05 20.15 -22.32
N ILE A 19 0.39 19.83 -21.09
CA ILE A 19 1.57 20.47 -20.49
C ILE A 19 2.84 20.18 -21.28
N HIS A 20 3.04 18.94 -21.72
CA HIS A 20 4.20 18.56 -22.53
C HIS A 20 4.22 19.30 -23.87
N VAL A 21 3.06 19.37 -24.55
CA VAL A 21 2.90 20.11 -25.81
C VAL A 21 3.13 21.60 -25.57
N ALA A 22 2.51 22.21 -24.56
CA ALA A 22 2.69 23.61 -24.23
C ALA A 22 4.16 23.98 -23.95
N ARG A 23 4.94 23.08 -23.32
CA ARG A 23 6.39 23.25 -23.14
C ARG A 23 7.16 23.19 -24.45
N ARG A 24 6.79 22.28 -25.37
CA ARG A 24 7.41 22.17 -26.71
C ARG A 24 7.12 23.40 -27.58
N PHE A 25 5.92 23.96 -27.45
CA PHE A 25 5.50 25.20 -28.10
C PHE A 25 6.07 26.46 -27.43
N GLY A 26 6.81 26.34 -26.32
CA GLY A 26 7.38 27.46 -25.58
C GLY A 26 6.37 28.27 -24.75
N ALA A 27 5.09 27.88 -24.75
CA ALA A 27 4.04 28.52 -23.97
C ALA A 27 4.18 28.31 -22.45
N LEU A 28 4.92 27.28 -22.02
CA LEU A 28 5.26 27.04 -20.62
C LEU A 28 6.77 26.90 -20.43
N LYS A 29 7.33 27.61 -19.44
CA LYS A 29 8.74 27.48 -19.04
C LYS A 29 9.00 26.07 -18.47
N LYS A 30 10.20 25.53 -18.72
CA LYS A 30 10.61 24.19 -18.24
C LYS A 30 10.50 24.03 -16.71
N TRP A 31 10.70 25.12 -15.97
CA TRP A 31 10.69 25.18 -14.49
C TRP A 31 9.45 25.85 -13.91
N ALA A 32 8.36 25.96 -14.67
CA ALA A 32 7.11 26.50 -14.14
C ALA A 32 6.63 25.61 -12.98
N ASP A 33 6.55 26.19 -11.78
CA ASP A 33 6.03 25.53 -10.59
C ASP A 33 4.49 25.61 -10.61
N PHE A 34 3.85 24.45 -10.60
CA PHE A 34 2.40 24.31 -10.59
C PHE A 34 1.85 24.03 -9.19
N SER A 35 2.67 24.22 -8.14
CA SER A 35 2.29 24.08 -6.74
C SER A 35 1.06 24.91 -6.34
N ASN A 36 0.89 26.10 -6.95
CA ASN A 36 -0.18 27.05 -6.62
C ASN A 36 -1.31 27.15 -7.67
N VAL A 37 -1.27 26.39 -8.77
CA VAL A 37 -2.26 26.46 -9.86
C VAL A 37 -2.84 25.09 -10.15
N SER A 38 -4.17 24.99 -10.13
CA SER A 38 -4.86 23.77 -10.58
C SER A 38 -4.51 23.50 -12.03
N LEU A 39 -3.88 22.36 -12.30
CA LEU A 39 -3.53 21.89 -13.66
C LEU A 39 -4.75 21.90 -14.60
N GLN A 40 -5.96 21.73 -14.04
CA GLN A 40 -7.19 21.84 -14.80
C GLN A 40 -7.36 23.23 -15.41
N LYS A 41 -7.11 24.30 -14.64
CA LYS A 41 -7.25 25.69 -15.12
C LYS A 41 -6.24 26.00 -16.22
N VAL A 42 -5.02 25.47 -16.10
CA VAL A 42 -3.98 25.60 -17.13
C VAL A 42 -4.43 24.93 -18.42
N VAL A 43 -4.95 23.69 -18.34
CA VAL A 43 -5.41 22.95 -19.52
C VAL A 43 -6.61 23.65 -20.18
N THR A 44 -7.58 24.11 -19.38
CA THR A 44 -8.74 24.86 -19.89
C THR A 44 -8.32 26.20 -20.52
N SER A 45 -7.25 26.84 -20.05
CA SER A 45 -6.74 28.07 -20.69
C SER A 45 -6.19 27.86 -22.11
N PHE A 46 -5.86 26.61 -22.47
CA PHE A 46 -5.43 26.25 -23.81
C PHE A 46 -6.58 25.72 -24.69
N GLU A 47 -7.82 25.62 -24.20
CA GLU A 47 -8.95 25.17 -25.02
C GLU A 47 -9.10 26.03 -26.29
N GLY A 48 -9.30 25.38 -27.44
CA GLY A 48 -9.37 26.06 -28.74
C GLY A 48 -8.03 26.53 -29.30
N THR A 49 -6.90 26.22 -28.65
CA THR A 49 -5.55 26.53 -29.18
C THR A 49 -4.93 25.31 -29.89
N PRO A 50 -3.94 25.52 -30.79
CA PRO A 50 -3.19 24.42 -31.41
C PRO A 50 -2.52 23.48 -30.39
N ILE A 51 -2.18 23.99 -29.21
CA ILE A 51 -1.60 23.20 -28.10
C ILE A 51 -2.59 22.15 -27.60
N TYR A 52 -3.86 22.52 -27.48
CA TYR A 52 -4.91 21.63 -27.01
C TYR A 52 -5.29 20.60 -28.07
N GLU A 53 -5.39 21.01 -29.32
CA GLU A 53 -5.64 20.11 -30.46
C GLU A 53 -4.52 19.08 -30.62
N GLU A 54 -3.26 19.52 -30.57
CA GLU A 54 -2.11 18.61 -30.63
C GLU A 54 -2.05 17.71 -29.39
N GLY A 55 -2.44 18.21 -28.21
CA GLY A 55 -2.61 17.40 -27.01
C GLY A 55 -3.62 16.26 -27.19
N LEU A 56 -4.78 16.56 -27.79
CA LEU A 56 -5.80 15.54 -28.09
C LEU A 56 -5.28 14.55 -29.12
N LYS A 57 -4.66 15.04 -30.20
CA LYS A 57 -4.09 14.21 -31.25
C LYS A 57 -3.02 13.26 -30.73
N GLU A 58 -2.11 13.72 -29.86
CA GLU A 58 -1.11 12.85 -29.24
C GLU A 58 -1.75 11.79 -28.35
N VAL A 59 -2.77 12.14 -27.55
CA VAL A 59 -3.45 11.14 -26.72
C VAL A 59 -4.09 10.05 -27.58
N PHE A 60 -4.80 10.41 -28.65
CA PHE A 60 -5.48 9.45 -29.52
C PHE A 60 -4.55 8.63 -30.43
N SER A 61 -3.32 9.09 -30.66
CA SER A 61 -2.37 8.39 -31.54
C SER A 61 -1.28 7.64 -30.80
N LYS A 62 -0.95 8.04 -29.56
CA LYS A 62 0.18 7.48 -28.80
C LYS A 62 -0.23 6.81 -27.49
N ASP A 63 -1.34 7.24 -26.89
CA ASP A 63 -1.72 6.77 -25.55
C ASP A 63 -2.99 5.91 -25.55
N LEU A 64 -3.88 6.10 -26.53
CA LEU A 64 -5.14 5.37 -26.66
C LEU A 64 -5.21 4.65 -27.99
N ASP A 65 -5.70 3.42 -27.95
CA ASP A 65 -6.03 2.64 -29.13
C ASP A 65 -7.55 2.64 -29.33
N ALA A 66 -8.06 3.75 -29.87
CA ALA A 66 -9.49 3.96 -30.01
C ALA A 66 -10.13 2.99 -31.01
N ASP A 67 -9.39 2.60 -32.05
CA ASP A 67 -9.92 1.73 -33.10
C ASP A 67 -10.06 0.29 -32.59
N ASN A 68 -9.06 -0.26 -31.89
CA ASN A 68 -9.18 -1.58 -31.27
C ASN A 68 -10.18 -1.60 -30.11
N LEU A 69 -10.32 -0.50 -29.36
CA LEU A 69 -11.37 -0.39 -28.35
C LEU A 69 -12.77 -0.56 -28.97
N VAL A 70 -13.04 0.13 -30.09
CA VAL A 70 -14.32 -0.01 -30.80
C VAL A 70 -14.50 -1.44 -31.31
N HIS A 71 -13.43 -2.06 -31.81
CA HIS A 71 -13.46 -3.45 -32.26
C HIS A 71 -13.84 -4.41 -31.12
N VAL A 72 -13.19 -4.33 -29.96
CA VAL A 72 -13.50 -5.18 -28.80
C VAL A 72 -14.93 -4.96 -28.31
N LEU A 73 -15.40 -3.70 -28.23
CA LEU A 73 -16.78 -3.40 -27.86
C LEU A 73 -17.79 -4.00 -28.84
N LYS A 74 -17.43 -4.03 -30.13
CA LYS A 74 -18.25 -4.69 -31.16
C LYS A 74 -18.26 -6.20 -30.98
N MET A 75 -17.12 -6.84 -30.70
CA MET A 75 -17.06 -8.28 -30.40
C MET A 75 -17.92 -8.66 -29.18
N ILE A 76 -17.95 -7.80 -28.15
CA ILE A 76 -18.83 -7.98 -26.99
C ILE A 76 -20.30 -7.86 -27.41
N HIS A 77 -20.63 -6.85 -28.22
CA HIS A 77 -22.00 -6.63 -28.71
C HIS A 77 -22.50 -7.78 -29.59
N ASP A 78 -21.62 -8.30 -30.47
CA ASP A 78 -21.91 -9.36 -31.42
C ASP A 78 -21.89 -10.76 -30.75
N GLY A 79 -21.53 -10.84 -29.46
CA GLY A 79 -21.49 -12.08 -28.68
C GLY A 79 -20.24 -12.95 -28.92
N GLU A 80 -19.26 -12.45 -29.66
CA GLU A 80 -17.95 -13.11 -29.85
C GLU A 80 -17.11 -13.10 -28.56
N VAL A 81 -17.34 -12.10 -27.69
CA VAL A 81 -16.72 -12.00 -26.35
C VAL A 81 -17.82 -12.07 -25.30
N GLU A 82 -17.82 -13.13 -24.51
CA GLU A 82 -18.77 -13.32 -23.42
C GLU A 82 -18.32 -12.60 -22.13
N LEU A 83 -19.23 -11.90 -21.47
CA LEU A 83 -18.99 -11.24 -20.18
C LEU A 83 -19.56 -12.09 -19.05
N GLN A 84 -18.70 -12.59 -18.17
CA GLN A 84 -19.09 -13.36 -16.98
C GLN A 84 -18.85 -12.55 -15.70
N ALA A 85 -19.91 -12.29 -14.94
CA ALA A 85 -19.80 -11.73 -13.61
C ALA A 85 -19.40 -12.83 -12.61
N VAL A 86 -18.38 -12.55 -11.80
CA VAL A 86 -17.93 -13.47 -10.74
C VAL A 86 -18.26 -12.85 -9.39
N GLU A 87 -19.11 -13.51 -8.62
CA GLU A 87 -19.41 -13.11 -7.24
C GLU A 87 -18.33 -13.64 -6.30
N THR A 88 -17.69 -12.73 -5.56
CA THR A 88 -16.57 -13.08 -4.69
C THR A 88 -16.84 -12.83 -3.22
N CYS A 89 -18.11 -12.70 -2.82
CA CYS A 89 -18.54 -12.41 -1.44
C CYS A 89 -17.78 -11.23 -0.81
N GLY A 90 -17.38 -10.24 -1.61
CA GLY A 90 -16.64 -9.04 -1.17
C GLY A 90 -15.11 -9.14 -1.23
N TYR A 91 -14.52 -10.28 -1.60
CA TYR A 91 -13.07 -10.45 -1.69
C TYR A 91 -12.54 -10.15 -3.11
N ALA A 92 -11.45 -9.41 -3.23
CA ALA A 92 -10.80 -9.21 -4.53
C ALA A 92 -10.08 -10.49 -4.99
N THR A 93 -10.36 -10.94 -6.23
CA THR A 93 -9.61 -12.04 -6.87
C THR A 93 -8.13 -11.67 -7.00
N PRO A 94 -7.21 -12.65 -7.13
CA PRO A 94 -5.79 -12.35 -7.35
C PRO A 94 -5.54 -11.40 -8.53
N VAL A 95 -6.31 -11.56 -9.62
CA VAL A 95 -6.24 -10.67 -10.79
C VAL A 95 -6.76 -9.28 -10.47
N ALA A 96 -7.93 -9.18 -9.81
CA ALA A 96 -8.51 -7.91 -9.40
C ALA A 96 -7.58 -7.15 -8.44
N ARG A 97 -6.90 -7.86 -7.54
CA ARG A 97 -5.95 -7.28 -6.58
C ARG A 97 -4.82 -6.53 -7.27
N VAL A 98 -4.22 -7.11 -8.31
CA VAL A 98 -3.17 -6.44 -9.10
C VAL A 98 -3.69 -5.17 -9.77
N GLY A 99 -4.92 -5.22 -10.30
CA GLY A 99 -5.59 -4.05 -10.87
C GLY A 99 -5.83 -2.96 -9.83
N ILE A 100 -6.40 -3.31 -8.68
CA ILE A 100 -6.68 -2.40 -7.55
C ILE A 100 -5.39 -1.76 -7.03
N GLU A 101 -4.33 -2.55 -6.81
CA GLU A 101 -3.04 -2.04 -6.35
C GLU A 101 -2.42 -1.08 -7.37
N ARG A 102 -2.54 -1.34 -8.69
CA ARG A 102 -1.99 -0.44 -9.73
C ARG A 102 -2.81 0.83 -9.91
N VAL A 103 -4.14 0.73 -9.93
CA VAL A 103 -5.04 1.89 -10.02
C VAL A 103 -4.90 2.76 -8.78
N SER A 104 -4.60 2.17 -7.61
CA SER A 104 -4.26 2.93 -6.40
C SER A 104 -3.03 3.82 -6.52
N MET A 105 -2.14 3.53 -7.48
CA MET A 105 -0.91 4.29 -7.70
C MET A 105 -1.00 5.31 -8.84
N LYS A 106 -1.98 5.19 -9.76
CA LYS A 106 -2.05 6.00 -10.99
C LYS A 106 -3.49 6.34 -11.39
N THR A 107 -4.12 7.23 -10.62
CA THR A 107 -5.25 8.12 -10.99
C THR A 107 -6.58 7.53 -11.51
N ASP A 108 -7.65 8.18 -11.04
CA ASP A 108 -9.01 8.30 -11.57
C ASP A 108 -9.95 7.07 -11.49
N LEU A 109 -11.16 7.34 -10.95
CA LEU A 109 -12.40 6.53 -10.99
C LEU A 109 -12.67 5.48 -9.89
N ILE A 110 -12.32 5.77 -8.64
CA ILE A 110 -13.06 5.22 -7.49
C ILE A 110 -13.38 6.40 -6.57
N PRO A 111 -14.64 6.59 -6.10
CA PRO A 111 -14.94 7.54 -5.05
C PRO A 111 -13.93 7.34 -3.90
N PRO A 112 -13.26 8.39 -3.43
CA PRO A 112 -12.14 8.25 -2.49
C PRO A 112 -12.51 7.44 -1.25
N GLU A 113 -13.79 7.44 -0.86
CA GLU A 113 -14.34 6.65 0.25
C GLU A 113 -14.32 5.14 -0.04
N ARG A 114 -14.80 4.71 -1.22
CA ARG A 114 -14.78 3.28 -1.61
C ARG A 114 -13.35 2.80 -1.84
N MET A 115 -12.49 3.67 -2.35
CA MET A 115 -11.07 3.38 -2.55
C MET A 115 -10.36 3.15 -1.21
N ARG A 116 -10.62 4.01 -0.22
CA ARG A 116 -10.09 3.88 1.14
C ARG A 116 -10.52 2.56 1.78
N ALA A 117 -11.81 2.24 1.72
CA ALA A 117 -12.34 1.00 2.28
C ALA A 117 -11.65 -0.24 1.67
N VAL A 118 -11.48 -0.27 0.34
CA VAL A 118 -10.79 -1.38 -0.34
C VAL A 118 -9.31 -1.48 0.07
N LEU A 119 -8.62 -0.35 0.21
CA LEU A 119 -7.22 -0.33 0.66
C LEU A 119 -7.08 -0.82 2.10
N VAL A 120 -7.97 -0.38 2.99
CA VAL A 120 -8.02 -0.80 4.39
C VAL A 120 -8.30 -2.30 4.50
N GLU A 121 -9.31 -2.81 3.81
CA GLU A 121 -9.65 -4.25 3.85
C GLU A 121 -8.53 -5.12 3.24
N SER A 122 -7.89 -4.67 2.16
CA SER A 122 -6.72 -5.34 1.61
C SER A 122 -5.56 -5.36 2.61
N ALA A 123 -5.28 -4.23 3.28
CA ALA A 123 -4.23 -4.15 4.30
C ALA A 123 -4.54 -5.05 5.49
N LYS A 124 -5.77 -5.06 5.96
CA LYS A 124 -6.25 -5.90 7.07
C LYS A 124 -6.08 -7.38 6.74
N ALA A 125 -6.58 -7.83 5.58
CA ALA A 125 -6.43 -9.21 5.14
C ALA A 125 -4.96 -9.61 5.01
N ARG A 126 -4.10 -8.74 4.46
CA ARG A 126 -2.66 -9.00 4.35
C ARG A 126 -2.00 -9.09 5.72
N LEU A 127 -2.14 -8.08 6.56
CA LEU A 127 -1.44 -7.98 7.84
C LEU A 127 -1.86 -9.08 8.81
N LEU A 128 -3.15 -9.42 8.87
CA LEU A 128 -3.61 -10.52 9.73
C LEU A 128 -3.12 -11.89 9.22
N ASN A 129 -2.86 -12.03 7.92
CA ASN A 129 -2.38 -13.27 7.33
C ASN A 129 -0.87 -13.45 7.36
N GLU A 130 -0.11 -12.44 7.80
CA GLU A 130 1.32 -12.58 8.02
C GLU A 130 1.62 -13.53 9.19
N THR A 131 2.70 -14.28 9.06
CA THR A 131 3.25 -15.14 10.11
C THR A 131 4.49 -14.47 10.68
N GLY A 132 4.66 -14.54 11.99
CA GLY A 132 5.88 -14.04 12.62
C GLY A 132 6.37 -14.93 13.75
N ASN A 133 7.66 -14.82 14.03
CA ASN A 133 8.31 -15.54 15.11
C ASN A 133 8.13 -14.75 16.42
N PHE A 134 7.34 -15.31 17.34
CA PHE A 134 7.10 -14.74 18.66
C PHE A 134 8.07 -15.32 19.67
N ILE A 135 8.89 -14.47 20.28
CA ILE A 135 9.89 -14.87 21.27
C ILE A 135 9.62 -14.21 22.62
N CYS A 136 9.71 -14.96 23.71
CA CYS A 136 9.55 -14.37 25.04
C CYS A 136 10.84 -13.70 25.51
N THR A 137 10.79 -12.38 25.71
CA THR A 137 11.96 -11.60 26.18
C THR A 137 12.09 -11.55 27.70
N ASN A 138 11.17 -12.18 28.43
CA ASN A 138 11.25 -12.36 29.88
C ASN A 138 12.02 -13.64 30.24
N CYS A 139 11.55 -14.80 29.75
CA CYS A 139 12.19 -16.07 30.09
C CYS A 139 13.21 -16.56 29.05
N TRP A 140 13.21 -16.02 27.83
CA TRP A 140 14.06 -16.47 26.71
C TRP A 140 14.04 -18.00 26.53
N SER A 141 12.87 -18.62 26.72
CA SER A 141 12.69 -20.08 26.68
C SER A 141 11.43 -20.49 25.90
N TYR A 142 10.92 -19.56 25.09
CA TYR A 142 9.77 -19.77 24.23
C TYR A 142 9.99 -18.98 22.94
N SER A 143 9.89 -19.69 21.82
CA SER A 143 9.82 -19.14 20.47
C SER A 143 8.84 -19.99 19.67
N GLU A 144 7.95 -19.36 18.91
CA GLU A 144 6.99 -20.06 18.06
C GLU A 144 6.59 -19.19 16.85
N MET A 145 6.40 -19.82 15.69
CA MET A 145 5.79 -19.16 14.53
C MET A 145 4.28 -19.16 14.66
N ILE A 146 3.68 -17.98 14.72
CA ILE A 146 2.23 -17.82 14.86
C ILE A 146 1.74 -16.87 13.77
N ARG A 147 0.63 -17.24 13.12
CA ARG A 147 -0.10 -16.33 12.23
C ARG A 147 -0.78 -15.27 13.07
N ILE A 148 -0.67 -14.01 12.67
CA ILE A 148 -1.15 -12.89 13.49
C ILE A 148 -2.65 -12.96 13.74
N ASN A 149 -3.42 -13.48 12.79
CA ASN A 149 -4.85 -13.69 12.96
C ASN A 149 -5.17 -14.60 14.16
N ASP A 150 -4.33 -15.59 14.41
CA ASP A 150 -4.51 -16.62 15.45
C ASP A 150 -3.94 -16.17 16.81
N LEU A 151 -3.21 -15.05 16.83
CA LEU A 151 -2.71 -14.46 18.05
C LEU A 151 -3.88 -13.93 18.90
N PRO A 152 -3.93 -14.24 20.21
CA PRO A 152 -4.94 -13.68 21.11
C PRO A 152 -4.72 -12.17 21.32
N ASP A 153 -5.78 -11.45 21.72
CA ASP A 153 -5.72 -9.98 21.89
C ASP A 153 -4.64 -9.52 22.88
N LYS A 154 -4.43 -10.30 23.94
CA LYS A 154 -3.37 -10.10 24.93
C LYS A 154 -2.48 -11.35 24.96
N PRO A 155 -1.48 -11.44 24.07
CA PRO A 155 -0.63 -12.60 23.97
C PRO A 155 0.25 -12.74 25.22
N LYS A 156 0.34 -13.98 25.71
CA LYS A 156 1.13 -14.35 26.89
C LYS A 156 2.03 -15.51 26.54
N CYS A 157 3.22 -15.51 27.14
CA CYS A 157 4.15 -16.62 27.04
C CYS A 157 3.55 -17.85 27.73
N PRO A 158 3.39 -19.00 27.06
CA PRO A 158 2.85 -20.21 27.67
C PRO A 158 3.80 -20.84 28.70
N ARG A 159 5.09 -20.47 28.69
CA ARG A 159 6.10 -20.98 29.65
C ARG A 159 6.12 -20.21 30.97
N CYS A 160 5.98 -18.88 30.95
CA CYS A 160 6.16 -18.04 32.15
C CYS A 160 5.01 -17.07 32.43
N GLY A 161 3.98 -17.02 31.57
CA GLY A 161 2.82 -16.13 31.73
C GLY A 161 3.08 -14.65 31.46
N SER A 162 4.30 -14.26 31.09
CA SER A 162 4.65 -12.87 30.76
C SER A 162 3.98 -12.39 29.47
N ASN A 163 3.62 -11.11 29.40
CA ASN A 163 3.10 -10.47 28.20
C ASN A 163 4.22 -9.95 27.26
N SER A 164 5.49 -10.11 27.66
CA SER A 164 6.66 -9.63 26.92
C SER A 164 7.04 -10.60 25.78
N LEU A 165 6.20 -10.63 24.76
CA LEU A 165 6.43 -11.40 23.53
C LEU A 165 6.89 -10.46 22.41
N GLY A 166 8.14 -10.61 22.00
CA GLY A 166 8.72 -9.90 20.86
C GLY A 166 8.33 -10.56 19.55
N LEU A 167 8.15 -9.76 18.51
CA LEU A 167 7.84 -10.22 17.16
C LEU A 167 9.06 -10.02 16.25
N LEU A 168 9.54 -11.12 15.67
CA LEU A 168 10.66 -11.13 14.75
C LEU A 168 10.23 -11.59 13.36
N LYS A 169 10.68 -10.85 12.33
CA LYS A 169 10.50 -11.21 10.91
C LYS A 169 11.76 -11.84 10.34
N VAL A 170 12.15 -12.95 10.94
CA VAL A 170 13.30 -13.75 10.53
C VAL A 170 12.86 -15.20 10.45
N GLU A 171 13.66 -16.04 9.80
CA GLU A 171 13.46 -17.49 9.82
C GLU A 171 13.49 -18.04 11.26
N GLU A 172 12.74 -19.11 11.50
CA GLU A 172 12.61 -19.75 12.81
C GLU A 172 13.96 -20.08 13.45
N GLU A 173 14.90 -20.63 12.68
CA GLU A 173 16.26 -20.97 13.13
C GLU A 173 16.99 -19.78 13.77
N ARG A 174 16.82 -18.58 13.22
CA ARG A 174 17.43 -17.35 13.77
C ARG A 174 16.75 -16.86 15.03
N ALA A 175 15.47 -17.16 15.21
CA ALA A 175 14.75 -16.85 16.45
C ALA A 175 15.13 -17.87 17.54
N LEU A 176 15.21 -19.17 17.18
CA LEU A 176 15.63 -20.24 18.07
C LEU A 176 17.06 -20.05 18.60
N SER A 177 17.98 -19.53 17.77
CA SER A 177 19.36 -19.27 18.21
C SER A 177 19.44 -18.31 19.41
N LEU A 178 18.46 -17.42 19.59
CA LEU A 178 18.36 -16.55 20.77
C LEU A 178 17.85 -17.28 22.02
N VAL A 179 17.03 -18.31 21.84
CA VAL A 179 16.52 -19.15 22.93
C VAL A 179 17.60 -20.13 23.40
N ASP A 180 18.32 -20.75 22.47
CA ASP A 180 19.34 -21.75 22.79
C ASP A 180 20.53 -21.15 23.55
N LYS A 181 20.97 -19.96 23.16
CA LYS A 181 22.11 -19.24 23.76
C LYS A 181 21.74 -18.41 24.98
N LYS A 182 20.77 -18.86 25.78
CA LYS A 182 20.16 -18.11 26.88
C LYS A 182 21.20 -17.48 27.83
N GLY A 183 21.55 -16.21 27.59
CA GLY A 183 22.52 -15.47 28.40
C GLY A 183 24.00 -15.69 28.03
N GLU A 184 24.30 -16.39 26.94
CA GLU A 184 25.66 -16.59 26.42
C GLU A 184 26.14 -15.40 25.56
N LYS A 185 27.41 -15.41 25.17
CA LYS A 185 27.97 -14.39 24.26
C LYS A 185 27.30 -14.48 22.90
N LEU A 186 26.52 -13.46 22.59
CA LEU A 186 25.86 -13.29 21.30
C LEU A 186 26.83 -12.68 20.28
N VAL A 187 26.67 -13.07 19.01
CA VAL A 187 27.34 -12.38 17.90
C VAL A 187 26.63 -11.05 17.65
N LYS A 188 27.32 -10.04 17.10
CA LYS A 188 26.75 -8.70 16.80
C LYS A 188 25.39 -8.73 16.09
N SER A 189 25.14 -9.71 15.22
CA SER A 189 23.84 -9.88 14.54
C SER A 189 22.73 -10.33 15.50
N GLU A 190 23.05 -11.21 16.43
CA GLU A 190 22.13 -11.73 17.44
C GLU A 190 21.85 -10.68 18.52
N GLU A 191 22.84 -9.87 18.90
CA GLU A 191 22.63 -8.73 19.82
C GLU A 191 21.63 -7.73 19.25
N LYS A 192 21.75 -7.40 17.95
CA LYS A 192 20.78 -6.54 17.26
C LYS A 192 19.39 -7.17 17.23
N LEU A 193 19.31 -8.47 16.93
CA LEU A 193 18.04 -9.20 16.88
C LEU A 193 17.38 -9.27 18.26
N ARG A 194 18.17 -9.50 19.31
CA ARG A 194 17.74 -9.46 20.71
C ARG A 194 17.21 -8.09 21.09
N GLY A 195 17.93 -7.02 20.73
CA GLY A 195 17.48 -5.64 20.95
C GLY A 195 16.13 -5.38 20.27
N PHE A 196 15.99 -5.77 19.01
CA PHE A 196 14.74 -5.64 18.27
C PHE A 196 13.59 -6.49 18.87
N ALA A 197 13.89 -7.70 19.37
CA ALA A 197 12.92 -8.52 20.09
C ALA A 197 12.41 -7.81 21.35
N VAL A 198 13.29 -7.14 22.11
CA VAL A 198 12.91 -6.37 23.31
C VAL A 198 12.03 -5.18 22.93
N GLU A 199 12.42 -4.40 21.93
CA GLU A 199 11.62 -3.25 21.46
C GLU A 199 10.20 -3.67 21.02
N THR A 200 10.09 -4.77 20.27
CA THR A 200 8.78 -5.27 19.82
C THR A 200 7.99 -5.91 20.96
N ALA A 201 8.65 -6.51 21.95
CA ALA A 201 8.02 -7.04 23.14
C ALA A 201 7.40 -5.95 24.01
N GLU A 202 8.04 -4.79 24.14
CA GLU A 202 7.48 -3.64 24.87
C GLU A 202 6.16 -3.16 24.23
N LEU A 203 6.13 -3.07 22.90
CA LEU A 203 4.91 -2.70 22.17
C LEU A 203 3.81 -3.74 22.34
N THR A 204 4.15 -5.02 22.24
CA THR A 204 3.20 -6.13 22.38
C THR A 204 2.68 -6.25 23.82
N ALA A 205 3.52 -6.03 24.83
CA ALA A 205 3.10 -6.01 26.22
C ALA A 205 2.13 -4.86 26.52
N ARG A 206 2.32 -3.70 25.89
CA ARG A 206 1.50 -2.51 26.10
C ARG A 206 0.19 -2.51 25.30
N TYR A 207 0.25 -2.90 24.03
CA TYR A 207 -0.88 -2.77 23.09
C TYR A 207 -1.46 -4.11 22.63
N GLY A 208 -0.81 -5.24 22.92
CA GLY A 208 -1.29 -6.57 22.56
C GLY A 208 -1.25 -6.85 21.06
N LYS A 209 -2.25 -7.58 20.56
CA LYS A 209 -2.40 -7.94 19.14
C LYS A 209 -2.26 -6.76 18.16
N PRO A 210 -2.83 -5.55 18.42
CA PRO A 210 -2.57 -4.37 17.60
C PRO A 210 -1.09 -4.10 17.29
N ALA A 211 -0.19 -4.30 18.26
CA ALA A 211 1.24 -4.14 18.03
C ALA A 211 1.78 -5.17 17.04
N ALA A 212 1.40 -6.44 17.19
CA ALA A 212 1.81 -7.49 16.27
C ALA A 212 1.32 -7.22 14.84
N VAL A 213 0.06 -6.78 14.67
CA VAL A 213 -0.49 -6.40 13.36
C VAL A 213 0.32 -5.26 12.73
N GLY A 214 0.58 -4.19 13.49
CA GLY A 214 1.30 -3.02 12.98
C GLY A 214 2.76 -3.34 12.63
N LEU A 215 3.45 -4.07 13.51
CA LEU A 215 4.83 -4.51 13.31
C LEU A 215 4.96 -5.42 12.09
N SER A 216 3.88 -6.06 11.65
CA SER A 216 3.85 -6.89 10.44
C SER A 216 3.78 -6.14 9.12
N ALA A 217 3.61 -4.82 9.18
CA ALA A 217 3.75 -3.96 8.00
C ALA A 217 5.17 -3.99 7.39
N ARG A 218 5.24 -3.80 6.09
CA ARG A 218 6.48 -3.93 5.31
C ARG A 218 7.38 -2.74 5.56
N LYS A 219 8.65 -3.02 5.90
CA LYS A 219 9.71 -2.02 6.04
C LYS A 219 9.34 -0.89 7.01
N VAL A 220 8.67 -1.22 8.10
CA VAL A 220 8.39 -0.31 9.21
C VAL A 220 9.36 -0.56 10.35
N THR A 221 9.65 0.46 11.14
CA THR A 221 10.41 0.31 12.40
C THR A 221 9.48 0.19 13.60
N SER A 222 10.01 -0.32 14.72
CA SER A 222 9.33 -0.33 16.02
C SER A 222 8.81 1.06 16.41
N LYS A 223 9.62 2.11 16.16
CA LYS A 223 9.28 3.50 16.43
C LYS A 223 8.12 4.03 15.57
N ASP A 224 8.07 3.64 14.30
CA ASP A 224 6.97 4.04 13.42
C ASP A 224 5.64 3.47 13.94
N ILE A 225 5.65 2.20 14.31
CA ILE A 225 4.46 1.50 14.82
C ILE A 225 4.09 1.99 16.22
N ALA A 226 5.06 2.29 17.09
CA ALA A 226 4.79 2.96 18.36
C ALA A 226 4.01 4.27 18.17
N SER A 227 4.38 5.06 17.15
CA SER A 227 3.70 6.32 16.82
C SER A 227 2.28 6.12 16.32
N VAL A 228 2.03 5.03 15.57
CA VAL A 228 0.68 4.64 15.13
C VAL A 228 -0.16 4.23 16.33
N LEU A 229 0.35 3.34 17.18
CA LEU A 229 -0.36 2.80 18.34
C LEU A 229 -0.67 3.87 19.41
N GLN A 230 0.17 4.89 19.55
CA GLN A 230 -0.12 6.04 20.40
C GLN A 230 -1.33 6.84 19.91
N LYS A 231 -1.55 6.93 18.59
CA LYS A 231 -2.69 7.63 17.99
C LYS A 231 -3.94 6.78 17.96
N GLU A 232 -3.78 5.49 17.69
CA GLU A 232 -4.88 4.54 17.52
C GLU A 232 -4.45 3.17 18.08
N PRO A 233 -4.77 2.85 19.33
CA PRO A 233 -4.29 1.62 19.99
C PRO A 233 -5.12 0.37 19.64
N LYS A 234 -6.26 0.53 18.96
CA LYS A 234 -7.18 -0.55 18.61
C LYS A 234 -7.13 -0.83 17.11
N LEU A 235 -7.52 -2.04 16.70
CA LEU A 235 -7.61 -2.45 15.29
C LEU A 235 -8.85 -1.85 14.61
N THR A 236 -8.87 -0.53 14.46
CA THR A 236 -9.89 0.21 13.71
C THR A 236 -9.43 0.47 12.28
N ASP A 237 -10.34 0.84 11.38
CA ASP A 237 -9.97 1.21 10.00
C ASP A 237 -8.90 2.31 9.98
N LYS A 238 -9.01 3.28 10.89
CA LYS A 238 -8.04 4.36 11.10
C LYS A 238 -6.65 3.83 11.49
N PHE A 239 -6.56 2.75 12.27
CA PHE A 239 -5.28 2.11 12.55
C PHE A 239 -4.63 1.59 11.27
N TYR A 240 -5.39 0.88 10.44
CA TYR A 240 -4.89 0.35 9.16
C TYR A 240 -4.50 1.47 8.19
N GLU A 241 -5.25 2.57 8.15
CA GLU A 241 -4.90 3.77 7.38
C GLU A 241 -3.55 4.35 7.83
N LEU A 242 -3.35 4.52 9.14
CA LEU A 242 -2.09 5.03 9.70
C LEU A 242 -0.90 4.11 9.39
N VAL A 243 -1.10 2.79 9.42
CA VAL A 243 -0.07 1.81 9.04
C VAL A 243 0.28 1.95 7.55
N LEU A 244 -0.72 2.06 6.67
CA LEU A 244 -0.51 2.27 5.23
C LEU A 244 0.22 3.58 4.92
N GLU A 245 -0.08 4.66 5.65
CA GLU A 245 0.65 5.93 5.52
C GLU A 245 2.13 5.78 5.87
N VAL A 246 2.44 5.03 6.92
CA VAL A 246 3.82 4.73 7.31
C VAL A 246 4.52 3.95 6.19
N GLU A 247 3.94 2.83 5.73
CA GLU A 247 4.51 2.03 4.62
C GLU A 247 4.79 2.91 3.39
N ARG A 248 3.86 3.82 3.04
CA ARG A 248 4.01 4.75 1.92
C ARG A 248 5.17 5.73 2.12
N LYS A 249 5.31 6.31 3.31
CA LYS A 249 6.42 7.23 3.65
C LYS A 249 7.77 6.54 3.58
N THR A 250 7.86 5.28 4.00
CA THR A 250 9.13 4.53 3.91
C THR A 250 9.46 4.15 2.47
N LEU A 251 8.45 3.89 1.63
CA LEU A 251 8.64 3.65 0.19
C LEU A 251 9.09 4.91 -0.54
N SER A 252 8.53 6.09 -0.24
CA SER A 252 8.86 7.34 -0.93
C SER A 252 10.28 7.84 -0.64
N LYS A 253 10.79 7.65 0.58
CA LYS A 253 12.18 8.00 0.97
C LYS A 253 13.25 7.24 0.19
N ARG A 254 12.87 6.21 -0.57
CA ARG A 254 13.78 5.35 -1.33
C ARG A 254 13.98 5.80 -2.78
N PHE A 255 13.14 6.72 -3.25
CA PHE A 255 13.16 7.28 -4.62
C PHE A 255 13.49 8.78 -4.64
N SER A 256 13.95 9.33 -3.51
CA SER A 256 14.63 10.63 -3.40
C SER A 256 16.05 10.39 -2.93
#